data_AF-A0A1G3CQH8-F1
#
_entry.id   AF-A0A1G3CQH8-F1
#
_cell.length_a   1.000
_cell.length_b   1.000
_cell.length_c   1.000
_cell.angle_alpha   90.00
_cell.angle_beta   90.00
_cell.angle_gamma   90.00
#
_symmetry.space_group_name_H-M   'P 1'
#
loop_
_entity.id
_entity.type
_entity.pdbx_description
1 polymer ?
#
loop_
_entity_poly.entity_id
_entity_poly.type
_entity_poly.pdbx_seq_one_letter_code
_entity_poly.pdbx_strand_id
1 'polypeptide(L)'
;MDDQGWLGSAAWRISPNQDVRPAGIAPDLVVIHHISLPPGGFVDRSSTQFIVDFFQNKLDSSLHPYFEEIADQKVSSHFLISRRGEVYQFVSTQKKAWHAGVSSFLGREKCNDFSIGIELEGDGEHPFEEIQYQALAKLTTQLQGIYPDLRFAGHSDIAPGRKTDPGIQFDWQKFQTKANIPIDKLPFRLQSR
;
A
#
# COMPACT_ATOMS: atom_id res chain seq x y z
N MET A 1 11.49 5.97 -11.26
CA MET A 1 11.96 5.96 -9.85
C MET A 1 13.47 6.07 -9.88
N ASP A 2 14.06 6.81 -8.95
CA ASP A 2 15.50 7.04 -8.90
C ASP A 2 16.27 5.83 -8.32
N ASP A 3 17.58 5.94 -8.33
CA ASP A 3 18.53 4.94 -7.82
C ASP A 3 18.49 4.78 -6.30
N GLN A 4 17.73 5.62 -5.59
CA GLN A 4 17.52 5.58 -4.15
C GLN A 4 16.11 5.07 -3.79
N GLY A 5 15.32 4.61 -4.78
CA GLY A 5 14.00 4.03 -4.56
C GLY A 5 12.89 5.06 -4.35
N TRP A 6 13.08 6.30 -4.78
CA TRP A 6 12.06 7.36 -4.73
C TRP A 6 11.44 7.65 -6.10
N LEU A 7 10.13 7.85 -6.12
CA LEU A 7 9.37 8.23 -7.30
C LEU A 7 9.32 9.75 -7.39
N GLY A 8 10.06 10.35 -8.33
CA GLY A 8 10.12 11.82 -8.47
C GLY A 8 8.79 12.52 -8.75
N SER A 9 7.78 11.81 -9.25
CA SER A 9 6.43 12.35 -9.47
C SER A 9 5.52 12.26 -8.24
N ALA A 10 5.97 11.62 -7.15
CA ALA A 10 5.20 11.48 -5.91
C ALA A 10 5.45 12.65 -4.96
N ALA A 11 4.45 12.98 -4.15
CA ALA A 11 4.62 13.89 -3.02
C ALA A 11 5.34 13.16 -1.87
N TRP A 12 6.61 13.49 -1.64
CA TRP A 12 7.39 12.82 -0.59
C TRP A 12 6.99 13.32 0.80
N ARG A 13 6.75 12.38 1.72
CA ARG A 13 6.34 12.60 3.11
C ARG A 13 7.06 11.59 4.00
N ILE A 14 8.33 11.86 4.30
CA ILE A 14 9.20 10.89 4.97
C ILE A 14 8.58 10.41 6.29
N SER A 15 8.39 9.10 6.41
CA SER A 15 7.95 8.45 7.65
C SER A 15 9.15 8.09 8.53
N PRO A 16 9.09 8.27 9.86
CA PRO A 16 10.09 7.72 10.77
C PRO A 16 9.98 6.19 10.94
N ASN A 17 8.85 5.59 10.54
CA ASN A 17 8.52 4.18 10.78
C ASN A 17 9.09 3.29 9.67
N GLN A 18 10.41 3.19 9.59
CA GLN A 18 11.09 2.39 8.57
C GLN A 18 12.41 1.83 9.09
N ASP A 19 12.81 0.67 8.55
CA ASP A 19 14.13 0.08 8.83
C ASP A 19 14.88 -0.27 7.55
N VAL A 20 16.11 -0.76 7.72
CA VAL A 20 16.83 -1.47 6.67
C VAL A 20 16.19 -2.84 6.45
N ARG A 21 16.12 -3.29 5.20
CA ARG A 21 15.76 -4.68 4.84
C ARG A 21 16.87 -5.64 5.30
N PRO A 22 16.57 -6.93 5.53
CA PRO A 22 17.64 -7.91 5.74
C PRO A 22 18.65 -7.91 4.58
N ALA A 23 19.92 -8.17 4.88
CA ALA A 23 20.99 -8.10 3.90
C ALA A 23 20.72 -9.03 2.70
N GLY A 24 20.90 -8.51 1.49
CA GLY A 24 20.70 -9.26 0.24
C GLY A 24 19.23 -9.47 -0.15
N ILE A 25 18.27 -8.95 0.62
CA ILE A 25 16.84 -9.06 0.29
C ILE A 25 16.37 -7.81 -0.45
N ALA A 26 16.08 -7.98 -1.74
CA ALA A 26 15.35 -7.00 -2.54
C ALA A 26 13.84 -7.28 -2.47
N PRO A 27 12.98 -6.28 -2.70
CA PRO A 27 11.55 -6.51 -2.86
C PRO A 27 11.22 -7.43 -4.03
N ASP A 28 10.41 -8.45 -3.77
CA ASP A 28 9.85 -9.37 -4.77
C ASP A 28 8.31 -9.51 -4.64
N LEU A 29 7.70 -8.71 -3.77
CA LEU A 29 6.26 -8.67 -3.52
C LEU A 29 5.75 -7.22 -3.45
N VAL A 30 4.61 -6.95 -4.06
CA VAL A 30 3.77 -5.77 -3.77
C VAL A 30 2.55 -6.24 -2.99
N VAL A 31 2.26 -5.57 -1.87
CA VAL A 31 1.05 -5.81 -1.08
C VAL A 31 0.11 -4.62 -1.28
N ILE A 32 -1.08 -4.90 -1.78
CA ILE A 32 -2.14 -3.91 -1.97
C ILE A 32 -2.98 -3.84 -0.70
N HIS A 33 -3.16 -2.61 -0.23
CA HIS A 33 -3.92 -2.27 0.97
C HIS A 33 -4.99 -1.22 0.65
N HIS A 34 -5.88 -0.98 1.60
CA HIS A 34 -6.70 0.22 1.60
C HIS A 34 -6.70 0.87 2.99
N ILE A 35 -6.95 2.17 3.02
CA ILE A 35 -7.06 2.92 4.26
C ILE A 35 -7.97 4.15 4.07
N SER A 36 -8.75 4.48 5.09
CA SER A 36 -9.44 5.76 5.21
C SER A 36 -9.43 6.22 6.65
N LEU A 37 -9.10 7.49 6.89
CA LEU A 37 -9.00 8.08 8.22
C LEU A 37 -9.77 9.41 8.26
N PRO A 38 -10.80 9.56 9.12
CA PRO A 38 -11.46 8.49 9.86
C PRO A 38 -12.07 7.45 8.90
N PRO A 39 -12.45 6.25 9.39
CA PRO A 39 -13.13 5.27 8.55
C PRO A 39 -14.32 5.90 7.81
N GLY A 40 -14.36 5.79 6.49
CA GLY A 40 -15.40 6.42 5.66
C GLY A 40 -15.12 7.89 5.26
N GLY A 41 -14.14 8.57 5.86
CA GLY A 41 -13.76 9.97 5.56
C GLY A 41 -13.20 10.21 4.15
N PHE A 42 -13.15 9.19 3.31
CA PHE A 42 -12.81 9.32 1.89
C PHE A 42 -13.99 9.84 1.05
N VAL A 43 -15.23 9.71 1.55
CA VAL A 43 -16.45 10.13 0.84
C VAL A 43 -16.49 11.64 0.60
N ASP A 44 -16.07 12.44 1.59
CA ASP A 44 -15.97 13.90 1.49
C ASP A 44 -14.56 14.39 1.07
N ARG A 45 -13.64 13.44 0.80
CA ARG A 45 -12.25 13.67 0.38
C ARG A 45 -11.41 14.44 1.42
N SER A 46 -11.73 14.32 2.70
CA SER A 46 -10.94 14.88 3.81
C SER A 46 -9.85 13.92 4.32
N SER A 47 -9.97 12.62 4.02
CA SER A 47 -9.16 11.56 4.61
C SER A 47 -7.65 11.59 4.29
N THR A 48 -7.27 12.08 3.11
CA THR A 48 -5.88 11.96 2.62
C THR A 48 -4.85 12.55 3.59
N GLN A 49 -5.11 13.75 4.14
CA GLN A 49 -4.15 14.41 5.02
C GLN A 49 -4.01 13.68 6.36
N PHE A 50 -5.10 13.14 6.90
CA PHE A 50 -5.05 12.32 8.11
C PHE A 50 -4.23 11.04 7.91
N ILE A 51 -4.34 10.39 6.74
CA ILE A 51 -3.51 9.22 6.41
C ILE A 51 -2.03 9.61 6.32
N VAL A 52 -1.74 10.75 5.68
CA VAL A 52 -0.37 11.27 5.58
C VAL A 52 0.21 11.51 6.96
N ASP A 53 -0.53 12.19 7.83
CA ASP A 53 -0.08 12.50 9.18
C ASP A 53 0.06 11.24 10.03
N PHE A 54 -0.85 10.28 9.89
CA PHE A 54 -0.78 8.98 10.55
C PHE A 54 0.52 8.23 10.24
N PHE A 55 0.86 8.08 8.95
CA PHE A 55 2.11 7.41 8.59
C PHE A 55 3.37 8.21 8.95
N GLN A 56 3.26 9.49 9.29
CA GLN A 56 4.37 10.31 9.78
C GLN A 56 4.45 10.40 11.32
N ASN A 57 3.57 9.72 12.07
CA ASN A 57 3.38 9.87 13.52
C ASN A 57 3.04 11.32 13.92
N LYS A 58 2.18 11.97 13.13
CA LYS A 58 1.74 13.37 13.30
C LYS A 58 0.21 13.51 13.38
N LEU A 59 -0.52 12.39 13.41
CA LEU A 59 -1.97 12.41 13.50
C LEU A 59 -2.40 13.05 14.84
N ASP A 60 -3.15 14.14 14.76
CA ASP A 60 -3.73 14.77 15.94
C ASP A 60 -4.91 13.92 16.45
N SER A 61 -4.68 13.25 17.58
CA SER A 61 -5.66 12.35 18.19
C SER A 61 -6.93 13.07 18.63
N SER A 62 -6.88 14.38 18.89
CA SER A 62 -8.03 15.13 19.39
C SER A 62 -9.10 15.42 18.33
N LEU A 63 -8.78 15.18 17.05
CA LEU A 63 -9.68 15.52 15.93
C LEU A 63 -10.78 14.48 15.69
N HIS A 64 -10.62 13.25 16.18
CA HIS A 64 -11.63 12.19 16.02
C HIS A 64 -11.42 11.06 17.04
N PRO A 65 -12.47 10.46 17.64
CA PRO A 65 -12.32 9.37 18.63
C PRO A 65 -11.48 8.19 18.13
N TYR A 66 -11.68 7.78 16.88
CA TYR A 66 -10.86 6.72 16.26
C TYR A 66 -9.36 7.06 16.19
N PHE A 67 -9.00 8.36 16.11
CA PHE A 67 -7.60 8.77 16.07
C PHE A 67 -6.92 8.56 17.43
N GLU A 68 -7.64 8.71 18.54
CA GLU A 68 -7.13 8.37 19.88
C GLU A 68 -6.70 6.91 19.98
N GLU A 69 -7.40 6.00 19.30
CA GLU A 69 -7.09 4.57 19.31
C GLU A 69 -5.85 4.20 18.49
N ILE A 70 -5.51 5.01 17.48
CA ILE A 70 -4.48 4.66 16.49
C ILE A 70 -3.25 5.57 16.51
N ALA A 71 -3.33 6.79 17.05
CA ALA A 71 -2.26 7.80 16.89
C ALA A 71 -0.87 7.33 17.36
N ASP A 72 -0.81 6.45 18.36
CA ASP A 72 0.44 5.88 18.88
C ASP A 72 0.95 4.66 18.09
N GLN A 73 0.18 4.16 17.12
CA GLN A 73 0.60 3.03 16.28
C GLN A 73 1.74 3.44 15.36
N LYS A 74 2.81 2.65 15.40
CA LYS A 74 3.97 2.85 14.55
C LYS A 74 3.86 1.99 13.30
N VAL A 75 3.25 2.56 12.26
CA VAL A 75 3.05 1.91 10.96
C VAL A 75 3.36 2.86 9.82
N SER A 76 3.59 2.31 8.63
CA SER A 76 3.83 3.09 7.42
C SER A 76 3.60 2.21 6.20
N SER A 77 3.31 2.82 5.06
CA SER A 77 3.41 2.18 3.75
C SER A 77 4.51 2.81 2.91
N HIS A 78 4.85 2.23 1.76
CA HIS A 78 5.76 2.91 0.84
C HIS A 78 4.99 4.01 0.11
N PHE A 79 3.78 3.70 -0.36
CA PHE A 79 2.96 4.60 -1.15
C PHE A 79 1.53 4.71 -0.63
N LEU A 80 0.92 5.87 -0.84
CA LEU A 80 -0.53 6.10 -0.78
C LEU A 80 -0.99 6.67 -2.12
N ILE A 81 -2.12 6.18 -2.62
CA ILE A 81 -2.82 6.73 -3.78
C ILE A 81 -4.16 7.30 -3.30
N SER A 82 -4.28 8.63 -3.29
CA SER A 82 -5.50 9.32 -2.87
C SER A 82 -6.67 9.05 -3.83
N ARG A 83 -7.90 9.35 -3.41
CA ARG A 83 -9.11 9.35 -4.27
C ARG A 83 -9.01 10.32 -5.45
N ARG A 84 -8.00 11.19 -5.49
CA ARG A 84 -7.72 12.08 -6.64
C ARG A 84 -6.62 11.53 -7.56
N GLY A 85 -6.05 10.36 -7.23
CA GLY A 85 -4.96 9.72 -7.96
C GLY A 85 -3.58 10.32 -7.65
N GLU A 86 -3.48 11.18 -6.62
CA GLU A 86 -2.20 11.70 -6.18
C GLU A 86 -1.42 10.59 -5.49
N VAL A 87 -0.13 10.48 -5.83
CA VAL A 87 0.76 9.49 -5.24
C VAL A 87 1.61 10.17 -4.18
N TYR A 88 1.51 9.71 -2.94
CA TYR A 88 2.40 10.08 -1.85
C TYR A 88 3.40 8.95 -1.63
N GLN A 89 4.63 9.29 -1.27
CA GLN A 89 5.64 8.29 -0.91
C GLN A 89 6.24 8.61 0.46
N PHE A 90 6.25 7.62 1.35
CA PHE A 90 6.71 7.79 2.73
C PHE A 90 8.04 7.10 3.01
N VAL A 91 8.30 6.00 2.31
CA VAL A 91 9.48 5.15 2.50
C VAL A 91 10.06 4.81 1.12
N SER A 92 11.38 4.90 1.00
CA SER A 92 12.10 4.41 -0.19
C SER A 92 11.82 2.93 -0.40
N THR A 93 11.65 2.48 -1.64
CA THR A 93 11.45 1.05 -1.94
C THR A 93 12.64 0.17 -1.53
N GLN A 94 13.82 0.74 -1.32
CA GLN A 94 15.01 0.03 -0.83
C GLN A 94 14.98 -0.21 0.68
N LYS A 95 14.13 0.52 1.41
CA LYS A 95 13.94 0.37 2.85
C LYS A 95 12.68 -0.43 3.15
N LYS A 96 12.58 -0.90 4.39
CA LYS A 96 11.46 -1.68 4.91
C LYS A 96 10.45 -0.75 5.56
N ALA A 97 9.29 -0.56 4.94
CA ALA A 97 8.12 0.04 5.59
C ALA A 97 7.42 -0.98 6.52
N TRP A 98 6.66 -0.48 7.49
CA TRP A 98 5.91 -1.30 8.45
C TRP A 98 4.41 -1.38 8.12
N HIS A 99 4.03 -2.16 7.09
CA HIS A 99 2.64 -2.24 6.60
C HIS A 99 1.99 -3.63 6.77
N ALA A 100 2.74 -4.71 6.62
CA ALA A 100 2.17 -6.06 6.57
C ALA A 100 1.87 -6.67 7.95
N GLY A 101 2.60 -6.29 9.01
CA GLY A 101 2.53 -6.94 10.32
C GLY A 101 2.83 -8.45 10.26
N VAL A 102 2.23 -9.24 11.16
CA VAL A 102 2.33 -10.71 11.14
C VAL A 102 1.67 -11.25 9.87
N SER A 103 2.48 -11.83 8.97
CA SER A 103 2.08 -12.19 7.62
C SER A 103 2.99 -13.27 7.02
N SER A 104 2.47 -14.03 6.05
CA SER A 104 3.21 -15.04 5.29
C SER A 104 2.75 -15.08 3.83
N PHE A 105 3.71 -15.01 2.91
CA PHE A 105 3.46 -15.10 1.47
C PHE A 105 4.06 -16.41 0.94
N LEU A 106 3.19 -17.35 0.56
CA LEU A 106 3.57 -18.68 0.06
C LEU A 106 4.57 -19.41 1.00
N GLY A 107 4.36 -19.29 2.31
CA GLY A 107 5.19 -19.90 3.35
C GLY A 107 6.38 -19.03 3.82
N ARG A 108 6.69 -17.92 3.14
CA ARG A 108 7.72 -16.97 3.57
C ARG A 108 7.12 -15.92 4.50
N GLU A 109 7.48 -15.99 5.78
CA GLU A 109 7.00 -15.06 6.81
C GLU A 109 7.68 -13.68 6.75
N LYS A 110 7.11 -12.72 7.49
CA LYS A 110 7.62 -11.35 7.66
C LYS A 110 7.65 -10.57 6.34
N CYS A 111 6.48 -10.45 5.70
CA CYS A 111 6.37 -9.87 4.37
C CYS A 111 6.96 -8.46 4.23
N ASN A 112 7.01 -7.65 5.30
CA ASN A 112 7.68 -6.34 5.28
C ASN A 112 9.13 -6.45 4.73
N ASP A 113 9.87 -7.50 5.07
CA ASP A 113 11.29 -7.67 4.72
C ASP A 113 11.53 -7.66 3.21
N PHE A 114 10.57 -8.14 2.42
CA PHE A 114 10.69 -8.34 0.97
C PHE A 114 9.52 -7.75 0.15
N SER A 115 8.68 -6.89 0.76
CA SER A 115 7.56 -6.30 0.05
C SER A 115 7.51 -4.78 0.05
N ILE A 116 6.78 -4.27 -0.94
CA ILE A 116 6.39 -2.87 -1.09
C ILE A 116 4.88 -2.77 -0.83
N GLY A 117 4.50 -2.15 0.28
CA GLY A 117 3.11 -1.75 0.53
C GLY A 117 2.66 -0.57 -0.33
N ILE A 118 1.46 -0.68 -0.90
CA ILE A 118 0.75 0.40 -1.59
C ILE A 118 -0.66 0.50 -1.01
N GLU A 119 -0.99 1.67 -0.46
CA GLU A 119 -2.29 1.99 0.09
C GLU A 119 -3.16 2.68 -0.97
N LEU A 120 -4.39 2.23 -1.15
CA LEU A 120 -5.42 3.00 -1.86
C LEU A 120 -6.34 3.65 -0.83
N GLU A 121 -6.57 4.96 -0.96
CA GLU A 121 -7.56 5.63 -0.12
C GLU A 121 -8.96 5.08 -0.40
N GLY A 122 -9.60 4.50 0.62
CA GLY A 122 -10.89 3.82 0.54
C GLY A 122 -11.09 2.80 1.67
N ASP A 123 -12.14 1.99 1.57
CA ASP A 123 -12.55 1.04 2.61
C ASP A 123 -12.73 -0.41 2.12
N GLY A 124 -12.51 -0.68 0.84
CA GLY A 124 -12.67 -2.03 0.26
C GLY A 124 -14.12 -2.51 0.13
N GLU A 125 -15.08 -1.74 0.65
CA GLU A 125 -16.53 -1.97 0.56
C GLU A 125 -17.19 -1.08 -0.49
N HIS A 126 -16.56 0.06 -0.81
CA HIS A 126 -16.94 0.96 -1.90
C HIS A 126 -15.94 0.90 -3.07
N PRO A 127 -16.40 1.11 -4.33
CA PRO A 127 -15.54 1.13 -5.49
C PRO A 127 -14.38 2.14 -5.40
N PHE A 128 -13.16 1.68 -5.68
CA PHE A 128 -12.01 2.55 -5.91
C PHE A 128 -12.19 3.35 -7.22
N GLU A 129 -11.69 4.59 -7.26
CA GLU A 129 -11.82 5.43 -8.45
C GLU A 129 -11.01 4.89 -9.62
N GLU A 130 -11.49 5.12 -10.82
CA GLU A 130 -10.75 4.84 -12.05
C GLU A 130 -9.36 5.53 -12.08
N ILE A 131 -9.26 6.76 -11.55
CA ILE A 131 -7.99 7.49 -11.46
C ILE A 131 -7.00 6.83 -10.48
N GLN A 132 -7.48 6.14 -9.44
CA GLN A 132 -6.63 5.36 -8.54
C GLN A 132 -6.01 4.17 -9.28
N TYR A 133 -6.80 3.44 -10.08
CA TYR A 133 -6.27 2.35 -10.90
C TYR A 133 -5.26 2.83 -11.94
N GLN A 134 -5.46 4.01 -12.54
CA GLN A 134 -4.50 4.59 -13.47
C GLN A 134 -3.17 4.96 -12.78
N ALA A 135 -3.23 5.57 -11.60
CA ALA A 135 -2.05 5.88 -10.80
C ALA A 135 -1.33 4.60 -10.35
N LEU A 136 -2.09 3.61 -9.86
CA LEU A 136 -1.57 2.31 -9.44
C LEU A 136 -0.89 1.59 -10.60
N ALA A 137 -1.49 1.58 -11.79
CA ALA A 137 -0.90 0.94 -12.96
C ALA A 137 0.43 1.60 -13.36
N LYS A 138 0.48 2.93 -13.40
CA LYS A 138 1.72 3.68 -13.69
C LYS A 138 2.83 3.38 -12.67
N LEU A 139 2.47 3.38 -11.38
CA LEU A 139 3.40 3.03 -10.30
C LEU A 139 3.90 1.59 -10.45
N THR A 140 3.01 0.65 -10.70
CA THR A 140 3.35 -0.77 -10.91
C THR A 140 4.29 -0.96 -12.10
N THR A 141 4.05 -0.32 -13.25
CA THR A 141 4.96 -0.40 -14.39
C THR A 141 6.37 0.10 -14.05
N GLN A 142 6.48 1.18 -13.28
CA GLN A 142 7.79 1.68 -12.81
C GLN A 142 8.47 0.68 -11.88
N LEU A 143 7.72 0.10 -10.93
CA LEU A 143 8.23 -0.90 -9.99
C LEU A 143 8.70 -2.16 -10.71
N GLN A 144 7.95 -2.67 -11.68
CA GLN A 144 8.33 -3.85 -12.47
C GLN A 144 9.59 -3.62 -13.32
N GLY A 145 9.86 -2.38 -13.74
CA GLY A 145 11.09 -2.04 -14.45
C GLY A 145 12.35 -2.11 -13.57
N ILE A 146 12.20 -2.01 -12.24
CA ILE A 146 13.30 -2.06 -11.26
C ILE A 146 13.39 -3.42 -10.59
N TYR A 147 12.24 -4.00 -10.26
CA TYR A 147 12.09 -5.27 -9.55
C TYR A 147 11.34 -6.25 -10.48
N PRO A 148 12.05 -6.91 -11.41
CA PRO A 148 11.42 -7.72 -12.45
C PRO A 148 10.67 -8.94 -11.91
N ASP A 149 11.01 -9.43 -10.72
CA ASP A 149 10.40 -10.62 -10.11
C ASP A 149 9.20 -10.30 -9.20
N LEU A 150 8.72 -9.04 -9.18
CA LEU A 150 7.58 -8.64 -8.37
C LEU A 150 6.35 -9.50 -8.64
N ARG A 151 5.79 -10.03 -7.55
CA ARG A 151 4.45 -10.61 -7.47
C ARG A 151 3.51 -9.66 -6.74
N PHE A 152 2.20 -9.87 -6.88
CA PHE A 152 1.17 -8.98 -6.34
C PHE A 152 0.18 -9.79 -5.52
N ALA A 153 -0.16 -9.29 -4.33
CA ALA A 153 -1.13 -9.90 -3.42
C ALA A 153 -1.86 -8.82 -2.62
N GLY A 154 -3.06 -9.14 -2.13
CA GLY A 154 -3.73 -8.32 -1.12
C GLY A 154 -3.15 -8.54 0.27
N HIS A 155 -3.43 -7.65 1.21
CA HIS A 155 -3.10 -7.89 2.61
C HIS A 155 -3.84 -9.11 3.17
N SER A 156 -5.07 -9.32 2.72
CA SER A 156 -5.93 -10.47 3.04
C SER A 156 -5.32 -11.80 2.59
N ASP A 157 -4.57 -11.81 1.49
CA ASP A 157 -3.91 -13.01 0.99
C ASP A 157 -2.71 -13.43 1.87
N ILE A 158 -1.97 -12.46 2.41
CA ILE A 158 -0.76 -12.72 3.23
C ILE A 158 -1.05 -12.80 4.73
N ALA A 159 -2.25 -12.40 5.16
CA ALA A 159 -2.68 -12.43 6.55
C ALA A 159 -4.15 -12.89 6.69
N PRO A 160 -4.51 -14.07 6.14
CA PRO A 160 -5.88 -14.56 6.14
C PRO A 160 -6.43 -14.71 7.56
N GLY A 161 -7.68 -14.30 7.76
CA GLY A 161 -8.36 -14.31 9.06
C GLY A 161 -8.00 -13.14 9.99
N ARG A 162 -6.97 -12.35 9.67
CA ARG A 162 -6.61 -11.13 10.41
C ARG A 162 -6.92 -9.85 9.63
N LYS A 163 -6.73 -9.88 8.31
CA LYS A 163 -6.91 -8.71 7.43
C LYS A 163 -7.82 -9.06 6.26
N THR A 164 -8.58 -8.08 5.81
CA THR A 164 -9.55 -8.18 4.71
C THR A 164 -9.20 -7.23 3.56
N ASP A 165 -8.26 -6.29 3.75
CA ASP A 165 -7.83 -5.37 2.71
C ASP A 165 -7.06 -6.07 1.57
N PRO A 166 -7.24 -5.70 0.28
CA PRO A 166 -7.90 -4.50 -0.22
C PRO A 166 -9.43 -4.58 -0.35
N GLY A 167 -10.04 -5.72 0.00
CA GLY A 167 -11.48 -5.93 0.03
C GLY A 167 -12.12 -6.27 -1.32
N ILE A 168 -13.42 -6.59 -1.27
CA ILE A 168 -14.20 -7.08 -2.42
C ILE A 168 -14.31 -6.07 -3.58
N GLN A 169 -14.15 -4.77 -3.31
CA GLN A 169 -14.24 -3.73 -4.33
C GLN A 169 -12.92 -3.45 -5.05
N PHE A 170 -11.82 -4.07 -4.65
CA PHE A 170 -10.59 -4.02 -5.41
C PHE A 170 -10.66 -4.97 -6.61
N ASP A 171 -10.75 -4.42 -7.81
CA ASP A 171 -10.88 -5.13 -9.07
C ASP A 171 -9.51 -5.55 -9.58
N TRP A 172 -9.12 -6.78 -9.22
CA TRP A 172 -7.85 -7.38 -9.63
C TRP A 172 -7.72 -7.54 -11.14
N GLN A 173 -8.82 -7.81 -11.85
CA GLN A 173 -8.81 -7.95 -13.31
C GLN A 173 -8.50 -6.60 -13.97
N LYS A 174 -9.15 -5.52 -13.51
CA LYS A 174 -8.87 -4.16 -13.97
C LYS A 174 -7.43 -3.76 -13.66
N PHE A 175 -6.95 -4.03 -12.45
CA PHE A 175 -5.57 -3.75 -12.08
C PHE A 175 -4.58 -4.50 -12.99
N GLN A 176 -4.77 -5.82 -13.13
CA GLN A 176 -3.95 -6.69 -13.98
C GLN A 176 -3.88 -6.18 -15.42
N THR A 177 -5.03 -5.83 -16.00
CA THR A 177 -5.10 -5.40 -17.40
C THR A 177 -4.45 -4.03 -17.60
N LYS A 178 -4.70 -3.06 -16.72
CA LYS A 178 -4.13 -1.71 -16.84
C LYS A 178 -2.63 -1.67 -16.62
N ALA A 179 -2.13 -2.46 -15.68
CA ALA A 179 -0.71 -2.55 -15.37
C ALA A 179 0.05 -3.57 -16.24
N ASN A 180 -0.66 -4.28 -17.13
CA ASN A 180 -0.12 -5.37 -17.95
C ASN A 180 0.64 -6.42 -17.12
N ILE A 181 0.05 -6.87 -16.02
CA ILE A 181 0.68 -7.84 -15.10
C ILE A 181 0.49 -9.26 -15.68
N PRO A 182 1.59 -10.00 -15.93
CA PRO A 182 1.51 -11.43 -16.24
C PRO A 182 0.75 -12.21 -15.18
N ILE A 183 -0.13 -13.13 -15.57
CA ILE A 183 -1.02 -13.82 -14.63
C ILE A 183 -0.27 -14.67 -13.59
N ASP A 184 0.92 -15.17 -13.93
CA ASP A 184 1.81 -15.92 -13.03
C ASP A 184 2.37 -15.05 -11.89
N LYS A 185 2.33 -13.72 -12.02
CA LYS A 185 2.70 -12.77 -10.96
C LYS A 185 1.56 -12.48 -9.97
N LEU A 186 0.37 -13.07 -10.18
CA LEU A 186 -0.81 -12.96 -9.33
C LEU A 186 -1.18 -14.35 -8.76
N PRO A 187 -0.44 -14.87 -7.77
CA PRO A 187 -0.59 -16.25 -7.30
C PRO A 187 -1.96 -16.56 -6.68
N PHE A 188 -2.67 -15.55 -6.19
CA PHE A 188 -4.02 -15.69 -5.62
C PHE A 188 -5.14 -15.46 -6.64
N ARG A 189 -4.78 -15.28 -7.92
CA ARG A 189 -5.65 -15.02 -9.07
C ARG A 189 -6.37 -13.67 -8.97
N LEU A 190 -7.46 -13.52 -9.71
CA LEU A 190 -8.16 -12.25 -9.93
C LEU A 190 -9.46 -12.12 -9.12
N GLN A 191 -9.69 -13.03 -8.17
CA GLN A 191 -10.88 -13.00 -7.33
C GLN A 191 -10.60 -12.12 -6.12
N SER A 192 -11.37 -11.04 -5.98
CA SER A 192 -11.40 -10.21 -4.79
C SER A 192 -11.95 -11.00 -3.60
N ARG A 193 -11.43 -10.73 -2.41
CA ARG A 193 -11.74 -11.45 -1.17
C ARG A 193 -11.81 -10.46 -0.02
#